data_AF-A0A7J7K4J8-F1
#
_entry.id   AF-A0A7J7K4J8-F1
#
_cell.length_a   1.000
_cell.length_b   1.000
_cell.length_c   1.000
_cell.angle_alpha   90.00
_cell.angle_beta   90.00
_cell.angle_gamma   90.00
#
_symmetry.space_group_name_H-M   'P 1'
#
loop_
_entity.id
_entity.type
_entity.pdbx_description
1 polymer ?
#
loop_
_entity_poly.entity_id
_entity_poly.type
_entity_poly.pdbx_seq_one_letter_code
_entity_poly.pdbx_strand_id
1 'polypeptide(L)'
;MRKHKLIIDVISDDGRTWKKVVARNPQSLHLIWASDGQYGNKDAVMKIQKYITAARTESDFAPPKVVSVFTNGVTFEMAKYLEDLGVEVEGERVAVSEDTLRRLHFEDQSTDGYSSDDERPKQNDRNSDDLKEVAKNEAAVAEVDSVAYLRALDTHKKIFLDVTSMVIHVSDVCNGGEHFSFKDKLMAEQAEDERATPVKPLLVEYMKNRKLITCHAALKNFRDFLELLGGEKEKQRASELIESLVVVPDCISDKFKALKIGGKIKERSVAIFGTADMLKCFMLTSNESFIRAVAARGITVSAFVHQSRALSELKRLEEKQNEAS
;
A
#
# COMPACT_ATOMS: atom_id res chain seq x y z
N MET A 1 -25.54 9.49 4.11
CA MET A 1 -24.38 9.86 4.96
C MET A 1 -23.29 10.48 4.09
N ARG A 2 -22.86 11.72 4.37
CA ARG A 2 -21.70 12.34 3.68
C ARG A 2 -20.44 11.59 4.11
N LYS A 3 -19.71 10.98 3.15
CA LYS A 3 -18.38 10.44 3.42
C LYS A 3 -17.45 11.60 3.82
N HIS A 4 -16.89 11.58 5.02
CA HIS A 4 -15.87 12.54 5.42
C HIS A 4 -14.59 12.23 4.63
N LYS A 5 -14.18 13.15 3.76
CA LYS A 5 -12.94 13.05 2.98
C LYS A 5 -11.77 13.54 3.82
N LEU A 6 -10.76 12.69 4.02
CA LEU A 6 -9.46 13.06 4.59
C LEU A 6 -8.55 13.53 3.45
N ILE A 7 -7.82 14.64 3.62
CA ILE A 7 -6.94 15.21 2.58
C ILE A 7 -5.55 15.42 3.14
N ILE A 8 -4.60 14.62 2.66
CA ILE A 8 -3.17 14.72 2.97
C ILE A 8 -2.56 15.74 2.02
N ASP A 9 -1.68 16.62 2.52
CA ASP A 9 -1.10 17.68 1.70
C ASP A 9 0.10 17.17 0.89
N VAL A 10 0.94 16.32 1.49
CA VAL A 10 2.10 15.72 0.82
C VAL A 10 2.22 14.25 1.17
N ILE A 11 2.47 13.43 0.16
CA ILE A 11 2.87 12.03 0.31
C ILE A 11 4.33 11.93 -0.13
N SER A 12 5.21 11.48 0.76
CA SER A 12 6.65 11.28 0.48
C SER A 12 7.10 9.86 0.82
N ASP A 13 8.35 9.54 0.50
CA ASP A 13 9.01 8.26 0.85
C ASP A 13 8.25 7.04 0.31
N ASP A 14 7.90 7.07 -0.97
CA ASP A 14 7.14 6.02 -1.66
C ASP A 14 5.76 5.71 -1.02
N GLY A 15 5.13 6.72 -0.41
CA GLY A 15 3.85 6.54 0.28
C GLY A 15 3.96 6.30 1.78
N ARG A 16 5.17 6.18 2.33
CA ARG A 16 5.41 5.88 3.76
C ARG A 16 5.27 7.07 4.68
N THR A 17 5.21 8.29 4.14
CA THR A 17 5.12 9.49 4.97
C THR A 17 3.96 10.36 4.48
N TRP A 18 3.03 10.64 5.38
CA TRP A 18 1.90 11.54 5.16
C TRP A 18 2.19 12.84 5.91
N LYS A 19 2.46 13.92 5.17
CA LYS A 19 2.66 15.23 5.77
C LYS A 19 1.39 16.07 5.71
N LYS A 20 1.00 16.61 6.87
CA LYS A 20 -0.04 17.64 6.99
C LYS A 20 0.63 18.97 7.31
N VAL A 21 0.42 19.96 6.46
CA VAL A 21 1.00 21.29 6.62
C VAL A 21 0.04 22.19 7.39
N VAL A 22 0.55 22.84 8.43
CA VAL A 22 -0.17 23.77 9.30
C VAL A 22 0.55 25.13 9.26
N ALA A 23 -0.05 26.09 8.58
CA ALA A 23 0.49 27.44 8.41
C ALA A 23 -0.16 28.48 9.34
N ARG A 24 -0.69 28.07 10.50
CA ARG A 24 -1.35 28.98 11.46
C ARG A 24 -0.34 29.55 12.45
N ASN A 25 -0.65 30.72 13.02
CA ASN A 25 0.14 31.31 14.09
C ASN A 25 0.16 30.38 15.33
N PRO A 26 1.33 30.11 15.92
CA PRO A 26 1.48 29.13 17.01
C PRO A 26 0.71 29.51 18.27
N GLN A 27 0.65 30.80 18.61
CA GLN A 27 -0.04 31.29 19.81
C GLN A 27 -1.55 31.14 19.68
N SER A 28 -2.11 31.53 18.52
CA SER A 28 -3.53 31.33 18.24
C SER A 28 -3.91 29.86 18.20
N LEU A 29 -3.02 29.00 17.68
CA LEU A 29 -3.26 27.57 17.61
C LEU A 29 -3.20 26.92 19.00
N HIS A 30 -2.24 27.33 19.84
CA HIS A 30 -2.14 26.88 21.21
C HIS A 30 -3.35 27.30 22.03
N LEU A 31 -3.82 28.56 21.88
CA LEU A 31 -5.03 29.03 22.55
C LEU A 31 -6.22 28.13 22.20
N ILE A 32 -6.48 27.86 20.92
CA ILE A 32 -7.55 26.97 20.47
C ILE A 32 -7.40 25.55 21.00
N TRP A 33 -6.15 25.05 21.08
CA TRP A 33 -5.87 23.71 21.58
C TRP A 33 -6.09 23.59 23.09
N ALA A 34 -5.66 24.59 23.86
CA ALA A 34 -5.72 24.60 25.32
C ALA A 34 -7.08 25.06 25.85
N SER A 35 -7.88 25.79 25.06
CA SER A 35 -9.19 26.32 25.46
C SER A 35 -10.38 25.37 25.22
N ASP A 36 -10.16 24.14 24.74
CA ASP A 36 -11.28 23.28 24.27
C ASP A 36 -12.05 22.61 25.43
N GLY A 37 -12.90 23.43 26.06
CA GLY A 37 -14.14 23.03 26.71
C GLY A 37 -15.39 23.68 26.09
N GLN A 38 -15.26 24.83 25.40
CA GLN A 38 -16.41 25.52 24.79
C GLN A 38 -16.01 26.22 23.49
N TYR A 39 -16.85 26.06 22.45
CA TYR A 39 -16.70 26.59 21.07
C TYR A 39 -15.84 25.80 20.07
N GLY A 40 -16.32 24.59 19.72
CA GLY A 40 -16.69 24.32 18.33
C GLY A 40 -15.62 24.30 17.23
N ASN A 41 -14.32 24.14 17.50
CA ASN A 41 -13.33 23.97 16.43
C ASN A 41 -12.25 22.92 16.74
N LYS A 42 -12.64 21.64 16.60
CA LYS A 42 -11.85 20.42 16.75
C LYS A 42 -10.79 20.23 15.63
N ASP A 43 -10.02 21.25 15.26
CA ASP A 43 -9.65 21.39 13.85
C ASP A 43 -8.22 20.99 13.44
N ALA A 44 -7.27 20.89 14.38
CA ALA A 44 -5.90 20.44 14.09
C ALA A 44 -5.59 19.08 14.73
N VAL A 45 -5.65 18.98 16.06
CA VAL A 45 -5.32 17.76 16.81
C VAL A 45 -6.28 16.61 16.48
N MET A 46 -7.60 16.84 16.48
CA MET A 46 -8.56 15.78 16.12
C MET A 46 -8.42 15.38 14.64
N LYS A 47 -8.02 16.30 13.74
CA LYS A 47 -7.69 15.94 12.36
C LYS A 47 -6.45 15.05 12.32
N ILE A 48 -5.39 15.41 13.06
CA ILE A 48 -4.17 14.61 13.21
C ILE A 48 -4.49 13.21 13.74
N GLN A 49 -5.31 13.09 14.78
CA GLN A 49 -5.78 11.79 15.28
C GLN A 49 -6.53 11.00 14.20
N LYS A 50 -7.35 11.64 13.36
CA LYS A 50 -7.99 10.98 12.21
C LYS A 50 -6.97 10.50 11.17
N TYR A 51 -5.87 11.23 10.93
CA TYR A 51 -4.79 10.75 10.06
C TYR A 51 -4.08 9.54 10.68
N ILE A 52 -3.78 9.55 11.99
CA ILE A 52 -3.17 8.41 12.68
C ILE A 52 -4.08 7.18 12.60
N THR A 53 -5.37 7.35 12.92
CA THR A 53 -6.34 6.27 12.84
C THR A 53 -6.43 5.74 11.42
N ALA A 54 -6.57 6.62 10.42
CA ALA A 54 -6.61 6.22 9.00
C ALA A 54 -5.36 5.46 8.58
N ALA A 55 -4.18 5.96 8.93
CA ALA A 55 -2.89 5.32 8.65
C ALA A 55 -2.81 3.91 9.25
N ARG A 56 -3.35 3.71 10.46
CA ARG A 56 -3.36 2.42 11.16
C ARG A 56 -4.47 1.46 10.71
N THR A 57 -5.59 1.98 10.20
CA THR A 57 -6.73 1.16 9.76
C THR A 57 -6.61 0.63 8.34
N GLU A 58 -5.75 1.22 7.50
CA GLU A 58 -5.45 0.68 6.18
C GLU A 58 -4.70 -0.65 6.34
N SER A 59 -5.44 -1.76 6.18
CA SER A 59 -5.01 -3.10 6.58
C SER A 59 -3.94 -3.71 5.68
N ASP A 60 -3.77 -3.15 4.49
CA ASP A 60 -3.07 -3.81 3.39
C ASP A 60 -1.62 -3.33 3.24
N PHE A 61 -1.19 -2.32 4.00
CA PHE A 61 0.16 -1.76 3.96
C PHE A 61 0.73 -1.53 5.35
N ALA A 62 2.06 -1.36 5.43
CA ALA A 62 2.66 -0.80 6.64
C ALA A 62 2.05 0.61 6.87
N PRO A 63 1.57 0.92 8.09
CA PRO A 63 0.91 2.18 8.36
C PRO A 63 1.89 3.34 8.09
N PRO A 64 1.53 4.33 7.26
CA PRO A 64 2.43 5.43 6.96
C PRO A 64 2.71 6.27 8.22
N LYS A 65 3.94 6.76 8.32
CA LYS A 65 4.35 7.75 9.31
C LYS A 65 3.57 9.03 9.05
N VAL A 66 2.91 9.56 10.09
CA VAL A 66 2.20 10.84 10.01
C VAL A 66 3.13 11.94 10.53
N VAL A 67 3.30 12.99 9.74
CA VAL A 67 4.14 14.15 10.07
C VAL A 67 3.28 15.41 10.02
N SER A 68 3.36 16.23 11.07
CA SER A 68 2.73 17.56 11.09
C SER A 68 3.79 18.64 10.91
N VAL A 69 3.68 19.41 9.83
CA VAL A 69 4.65 20.43 9.43
C VAL A 69 4.10 21.82 9.75
N PHE A 70 4.67 22.50 10.73
CA PHE A 70 4.27 23.83 11.20
C PHE A 70 5.18 24.91 10.61
N THR A 71 4.73 25.56 9.54
CA THR A 71 5.58 26.54 8.82
C THR A 71 5.79 27.85 9.57
N ASN A 72 4.90 28.17 10.51
CA ASN A 72 4.96 29.39 11.33
C ASN A 72 5.35 29.09 12.79
N GLY A 73 5.86 27.88 13.04
CA GLY A 73 6.20 27.39 14.37
C GLY A 73 5.03 26.76 15.13
N VAL A 74 5.37 26.12 16.24
CA VAL A 74 4.46 25.40 17.14
C VAL A 74 4.96 25.54 18.58
N THR A 75 4.04 25.67 19.54
CA THR A 75 4.43 25.78 20.95
C THR A 75 5.02 24.47 21.48
N PHE A 76 5.97 24.52 22.40
CA PHE A 76 6.62 23.32 22.98
C PHE A 76 5.61 22.30 23.51
N GLU A 77 4.58 22.74 24.23
CA GLU A 77 3.57 21.89 24.87
C GLU A 77 2.71 21.18 23.84
N MET A 78 2.26 21.90 22.81
CA MET A 78 1.46 21.33 21.73
C MET A 78 2.28 20.36 20.88
N ALA A 79 3.55 20.66 20.61
CA ALA A 79 4.44 19.77 19.88
C ALA A 79 4.65 18.47 20.65
N LYS A 80 4.97 18.56 21.95
CA LYS A 80 5.13 17.41 22.83
C LYS A 80 3.86 16.56 22.88
N TYR A 81 2.70 17.19 23.01
CA TYR A 81 1.42 16.47 23.01
C TYR A 81 1.18 15.69 21.71
N LEU A 82 1.51 16.26 20.55
CA LEU A 82 1.39 15.57 19.26
C LEU A 82 2.42 14.43 19.11
N GLU A 83 3.65 14.63 19.61
CA GLU A 83 4.69 13.60 19.65
C GLU A 83 4.29 12.42 20.54
N ASP A 84 3.68 12.68 21.70
CA ASP A 84 3.15 11.66 22.61
C ASP A 84 1.99 10.85 21.98
N LEU A 85 1.27 11.43 21.01
CA LEU A 85 0.27 10.71 20.19
C LEU A 85 0.89 9.85 19.07
N GLY A 86 2.20 9.92 18.88
CA GLY A 86 2.95 9.17 17.87
C GLY A 86 3.08 9.86 16.51
N VAL A 87 3.03 11.20 16.49
CA VAL A 87 3.17 12.03 15.28
C VAL A 87 4.51 12.75 15.32
N GLU A 88 5.24 12.74 14.22
CA GLU A 88 6.44 13.56 14.11
C GLU A 88 6.06 15.01 13.81
N VAL A 89 6.69 15.95 14.52
CA VAL A 89 6.37 17.37 14.40
C VAL A 89 7.56 18.14 13.83
N GLU A 90 7.43 18.64 12.60
CA GLU A 90 8.40 19.52 11.95
C GLU A 90 7.99 20.99 12.16
N GLY A 91 8.92 21.88 12.50
CA GLY A 91 8.65 23.32 12.66
C GLY A 91 9.37 23.95 13.86
N GLU A 92 9.56 25.27 13.82
CA GLU A 92 10.21 26.02 14.91
C GLU A 92 9.42 25.87 16.22
N ARG A 93 10.12 25.52 17.31
CA ARG A 93 9.50 25.42 18.64
C ARG A 93 9.54 26.77 19.33
N VAL A 94 8.37 27.27 19.73
CA VAL A 94 8.24 28.58 20.40
C VAL A 94 7.63 28.42 21.79
N ALA A 95 7.98 29.33 22.72
CA ALA A 95 7.31 29.38 24.02
C ALA A 95 5.89 29.93 23.87
N VAL A 96 4.99 29.57 24.80
CA VAL A 96 3.70 30.25 24.92
C VAL A 96 3.96 31.69 25.38
N SER A 97 3.38 32.65 24.67
CA SER A 97 3.50 34.07 25.00
C SER A 97 2.70 34.41 26.26
N GLU A 98 3.19 35.38 27.04
CA GLU A 98 2.50 35.91 28.22
C GLU A 98 1.06 36.33 27.93
N ASP A 99 0.81 36.93 26.76
CA ASP A 99 -0.55 37.31 26.35
C ASP A 99 -1.46 36.11 26.12
N THR A 100 -0.91 34.99 25.64
CA THR A 100 -1.67 33.75 25.45
C THR A 100 -1.94 33.06 26.78
N LEU A 101 -0.96 33.03 27.68
CA LEU A 101 -1.15 32.55 29.06
C LEU A 101 -2.24 33.36 29.78
N ARG A 102 -2.19 34.69 29.70
CA ARG A 102 -3.22 35.58 30.26
C ARG A 102 -4.60 35.24 29.72
N ARG A 103 -4.74 35.06 28.39
CA ARG A 103 -6.02 34.71 27.76
C ARG A 103 -6.56 33.36 28.24
N LEU A 104 -5.70 32.36 28.46
CA LEU A 104 -6.11 31.08 29.05
C LEU A 104 -6.55 31.23 30.51
N HIS A 105 -5.91 32.09 31.30
CA HIS A 105 -6.27 32.31 32.70
C HIS A 105 -7.52 33.17 32.92
N PHE A 106 -7.90 34.03 31.96
CA PHE A 106 -9.13 34.83 32.05
C PHE A 106 -10.41 34.01 31.82
N GLU A 107 -10.34 32.87 31.13
CA GLU A 107 -11.50 31.99 30.89
C GLU A 107 -11.82 31.06 32.08
N ASP A 108 -10.91 30.92 33.06
CA ASP A 108 -11.11 30.07 34.26
C ASP A 108 -11.78 30.83 35.42
N GLN A 109 -11.96 32.16 35.31
CA GLN A 109 -12.53 33.01 36.37
C GLN A 109 -14.02 33.35 36.21
N SER A 110 -14.75 32.70 35.29
CA SER A 110 -16.19 32.91 35.11
C SER A 110 -17.04 31.66 35.38
N THR A 111 -16.81 30.98 36.50
CA THR A 111 -17.80 30.08 37.12
C THR A 111 -17.68 30.13 38.65
N ASP A 112 -18.54 30.92 39.29
CA ASP A 112 -18.76 30.89 40.73
C ASP A 112 -19.49 29.61 41.17
N GLY A 113 -18.88 28.91 42.13
CA GLY A 113 -19.57 28.42 43.33
C GLY A 113 -20.31 27.09 43.27
N TYR A 114 -19.70 26.03 43.80
CA TYR A 114 -20.22 25.30 44.96
C TYR A 114 -19.10 24.44 45.59
N SER A 115 -18.88 24.67 46.89
CA SER A 115 -18.02 23.90 47.79
C SER A 115 -18.78 22.68 48.31
N SER A 116 -18.15 21.49 48.38
CA SER A 116 -17.67 20.88 49.65
C SER A 116 -17.31 19.38 49.48
N ASP A 117 -16.29 19.02 50.27
CA ASP A 117 -16.06 17.73 50.95
C ASP A 117 -15.35 16.57 50.24
N ASP A 118 -14.06 16.48 50.60
CA ASP A 118 -13.43 15.35 51.31
C ASP A 118 -13.72 13.91 50.84
N GLU A 119 -12.69 13.25 50.31
CA GLU A 119 -11.90 12.23 51.02
C GLU A 119 -11.02 11.42 50.03
N ARG A 120 -9.71 11.37 50.30
CA ARG A 120 -8.84 10.22 49.99
C ARG A 120 -8.79 9.38 51.28
N PRO A 121 -8.52 8.04 51.30
CA PRO A 121 -7.37 7.44 50.60
C PRO A 121 -7.43 5.90 50.28
N LYS A 122 -6.30 5.41 49.70
CA LYS A 122 -5.62 4.09 49.90
C LYS A 122 -5.52 3.12 48.70
N GLN A 123 -4.30 3.08 48.15
CA GLN A 123 -3.39 1.93 48.00
C GLN A 123 -3.93 0.52 48.30
N ASN A 124 -3.72 -0.41 47.36
CA ASN A 124 -3.20 -1.77 47.62
C ASN A 124 -2.67 -2.43 46.33
N ASP A 125 -1.34 -2.42 46.20
CA ASP A 125 -0.41 -3.57 46.12
C ASP A 125 -0.87 -4.98 45.64
N ARG A 126 0.02 -5.59 44.81
CA ARG A 126 0.28 -7.04 44.53
C ARG A 126 -0.62 -7.73 43.49
N ASN A 127 -0.17 -8.65 42.63
CA ASN A 127 1.09 -9.34 42.30
C ASN A 127 0.87 -10.04 40.92
N SER A 128 1.81 -10.01 39.97
CA SER A 128 2.75 -11.08 39.57
C SER A 128 2.17 -12.34 38.88
N ASP A 129 2.72 -12.61 37.69
CA ASP A 129 2.98 -13.91 37.02
C ASP A 129 1.75 -14.76 36.60
N ASP A 130 1.68 -15.38 35.41
CA ASP A 130 2.67 -16.25 34.77
C ASP A 130 2.56 -16.25 33.24
N LEU A 131 3.72 -16.13 32.59
CA LEU A 131 4.03 -16.72 31.30
C LEU A 131 4.48 -18.17 31.51
N LYS A 132 4.00 -19.11 30.69
CA LYS A 132 4.80 -20.27 30.22
C LYS A 132 4.18 -20.99 29.02
N GLU A 133 5.01 -21.09 27.99
CA GLU A 133 5.00 -22.05 26.88
C GLU A 133 4.72 -23.50 27.31
N VAL A 134 4.23 -24.36 26.39
CA VAL A 134 5.09 -25.42 25.76
C VAL A 134 4.55 -25.78 24.37
N ALA A 135 5.47 -25.79 23.40
CA ALA A 135 5.33 -26.33 22.06
C ALA A 135 5.10 -27.86 22.02
N LYS A 136 4.52 -28.33 20.90
CA LYS A 136 4.97 -29.52 20.14
C LYS A 136 4.06 -29.74 18.93
N ASN A 137 4.64 -29.66 17.73
CA ASN A 137 4.58 -30.71 16.70
C ASN A 137 5.33 -30.23 15.46
N GLU A 138 6.62 -30.56 15.43
CA GLU A 138 7.52 -30.39 14.30
C GLU A 138 7.34 -31.56 13.33
N ALA A 139 6.70 -31.29 12.18
CA ALA A 139 6.86 -32.05 10.93
C ALA A 139 6.23 -31.35 9.69
N ALA A 140 5.97 -30.03 9.75
CA ALA A 140 5.38 -29.24 8.65
C ALA A 140 6.08 -27.88 8.44
N VAL A 141 7.30 -27.72 8.96
CA VAL A 141 7.87 -26.39 9.30
C VAL A 141 8.62 -25.70 8.16
N ALA A 142 8.85 -26.35 7.00
CA ALA A 142 9.64 -25.73 5.93
C ALA A 142 8.84 -24.78 5.00
N GLU A 143 7.56 -25.04 4.74
CA GLU A 143 6.77 -24.23 3.79
C GLU A 143 6.04 -23.05 4.46
N VAL A 144 5.57 -23.25 5.70
CA VAL A 144 4.79 -22.27 6.48
C VAL A 144 5.65 -21.06 6.89
N ASP A 145 6.95 -21.25 7.05
CA ASP A 145 7.90 -20.19 7.42
C ASP A 145 8.01 -19.12 6.31
N SER A 146 7.98 -19.54 5.04
CA SER A 146 8.09 -18.62 3.90
C SER A 146 6.90 -17.65 3.78
N VAL A 147 5.66 -18.15 3.86
CA VAL A 147 4.43 -17.34 3.72
C VAL A 147 4.25 -16.40 4.91
N ALA A 148 4.48 -16.89 6.13
CA ALA A 148 4.40 -16.07 7.35
C ALA A 148 5.45 -14.96 7.34
N TYR A 149 6.70 -15.30 6.99
CA TYR A 149 7.78 -14.32 6.82
C TYR A 149 7.44 -13.28 5.74
N LEU A 150 7.01 -13.72 4.55
CA LEU A 150 6.65 -12.82 3.47
C LEU A 150 5.48 -11.90 3.83
N ARG A 151 4.51 -12.38 4.62
CA ARG A 151 3.40 -11.56 5.13
C ARG A 151 3.88 -10.53 6.14
N ALA A 152 4.85 -10.87 6.99
CA ALA A 152 5.44 -9.99 7.99
C ALA A 152 6.40 -8.93 7.39
N LEU A 153 6.95 -9.20 6.20
CA LEU A 153 7.75 -8.20 5.48
C LEU A 153 6.95 -6.94 5.19
N ASP A 154 7.62 -5.81 5.34
CA ASP A 154 7.10 -4.50 4.95
C ASP A 154 6.65 -4.53 3.48
N THR A 155 5.46 -3.99 3.23
CA THR A 155 4.79 -4.06 1.93
C THR A 155 5.56 -3.34 0.82
N HIS A 156 6.43 -2.38 1.15
CA HIS A 156 7.32 -1.77 0.16
C HIS A 156 8.51 -2.66 -0.22
N LYS A 157 8.88 -3.65 0.59
CA LYS A 157 9.99 -4.57 0.33
C LYS A 157 9.60 -5.73 -0.56
N LYS A 158 8.33 -5.84 -0.94
CA LYS A 158 7.80 -6.94 -1.73
C LYS A 158 6.85 -6.43 -2.80
N ILE A 159 6.74 -7.19 -3.87
CA ILE A 159 5.80 -6.91 -4.95
C ILE A 159 5.31 -8.22 -5.56
N PHE A 160 4.03 -8.26 -5.92
CA PHE A 160 3.44 -9.43 -6.54
C PHE A 160 3.34 -9.26 -8.05
N LEU A 161 3.87 -10.23 -8.80
CA LEU A 161 3.82 -10.27 -10.25
C LEU A 161 2.69 -11.19 -10.70
N ASP A 162 1.66 -10.62 -11.32
CA ASP A 162 0.67 -11.36 -12.10
C ASP A 162 1.30 -11.88 -13.41
N VAL A 163 0.61 -12.81 -14.06
CA VAL A 163 0.97 -13.39 -15.36
C VAL A 163 1.26 -12.30 -16.39
N THR A 164 0.40 -11.28 -16.44
CA THR A 164 0.48 -10.19 -17.40
C THR A 164 1.72 -9.32 -17.22
N SER A 165 2.18 -9.14 -15.98
CA SER A 165 3.42 -8.41 -15.69
C SER A 165 4.67 -9.23 -16.03
N MET A 166 4.62 -10.55 -15.79
CA MET A 166 5.68 -11.46 -16.22
C MET A 166 5.79 -11.48 -17.76
N VAL A 167 4.67 -11.47 -18.48
CA VAL A 167 4.65 -11.35 -19.95
C VAL A 167 5.30 -10.06 -20.43
N ILE A 168 4.99 -8.89 -19.84
CA ILE A 168 5.62 -7.62 -20.25
C ILE A 168 7.12 -7.64 -20.03
N HIS A 169 7.57 -8.21 -18.91
CA HIS A 169 8.99 -8.26 -18.61
C HIS A 169 9.80 -8.98 -19.70
N VAL A 170 9.21 -10.03 -20.29
CA VAL A 170 9.90 -10.92 -21.23
C VAL A 170 9.50 -10.72 -22.69
N SER A 171 8.37 -10.08 -22.99
CA SER A 171 7.84 -9.95 -24.35
C SER A 171 8.81 -9.24 -25.29
N ASP A 172 8.95 -9.75 -26.51
CA ASP A 172 9.78 -9.15 -27.55
C ASP A 172 9.37 -7.71 -27.88
N VAL A 173 8.07 -7.38 -27.91
CA VAL A 173 7.60 -6.00 -28.14
C VAL A 173 8.10 -5.03 -27.08
N CYS A 174 8.26 -5.46 -25.83
CA CYS A 174 8.78 -4.63 -24.74
C CYS A 174 10.32 -4.67 -24.62
N ASN A 175 10.99 -5.36 -25.55
CA ASN A 175 12.42 -5.62 -25.52
C ASN A 175 13.09 -5.32 -26.89
N GLY A 176 12.62 -4.29 -27.59
CA GLY A 176 13.18 -3.82 -28.88
C GLY A 176 12.44 -4.34 -30.12
N GLY A 177 11.40 -5.16 -29.94
CA GLY A 177 10.55 -5.70 -31.02
C GLY A 177 9.45 -4.76 -31.48
N GLU A 178 9.22 -3.63 -30.80
CA GLU A 178 8.15 -2.66 -31.07
C GLU A 178 8.24 -1.97 -32.43
N HIS A 179 9.37 -2.03 -33.13
CA HIS A 179 9.52 -1.45 -34.47
C HIS A 179 9.11 -2.39 -35.60
N PHE A 180 8.71 -3.63 -35.30
CA PHE A 180 8.20 -4.55 -36.32
C PHE A 180 6.78 -4.17 -36.75
N SER A 181 6.52 -4.26 -38.06
CA SER A 181 5.20 -3.96 -38.64
C SER A 181 4.35 -5.23 -38.68
N PHE A 182 3.60 -5.49 -37.62
CA PHE A 182 2.70 -6.64 -37.54
C PHE A 182 1.51 -6.49 -38.49
N LYS A 183 1.12 -7.58 -39.15
CA LYS A 183 -0.13 -7.64 -39.95
C LYS A 183 -1.37 -7.81 -39.08
N ASP A 184 -1.22 -8.48 -37.93
CA ASP A 184 -2.27 -8.57 -36.93
C ASP A 184 -2.57 -7.19 -36.31
N LYS A 185 -3.83 -6.78 -36.39
CA LYS A 185 -4.27 -5.46 -35.93
C LYS A 185 -3.98 -5.23 -34.43
N LEU A 186 -4.25 -6.23 -33.59
CA LEU A 186 -4.06 -6.09 -32.15
C LEU A 186 -2.57 -5.98 -31.81
N MET A 187 -1.70 -6.74 -32.47
CA MET A 187 -0.26 -6.65 -32.25
C MET A 187 0.34 -5.34 -32.78
N ALA A 188 -0.16 -4.85 -33.91
CA ALA A 188 0.24 -3.55 -34.45
C ALA A 188 -0.11 -2.41 -33.47
N GLU A 189 -1.34 -2.43 -32.93
CA GLU A 189 -1.77 -1.48 -31.88
C GLU A 189 -0.88 -1.58 -30.63
N GLN A 190 -0.54 -2.79 -30.17
CA GLN A 190 0.35 -2.96 -29.01
C GLN A 190 1.79 -2.47 -29.26
N ALA A 191 2.30 -2.63 -30.48
CA ALA A 191 3.60 -2.10 -30.86
C ALA A 191 3.58 -0.56 -30.95
N GLU A 192 2.50 0.04 -31.45
CA GLU A 192 2.26 1.48 -31.41
C GLU A 192 2.21 2.01 -29.97
N ASP A 193 1.44 1.35 -29.10
CA ASP A 193 1.33 1.70 -27.70
C ASP A 193 2.68 1.61 -26.99
N GLU A 194 3.51 0.59 -27.28
CA GLU A 194 4.84 0.46 -26.66
C GLU A 194 5.80 1.56 -27.12
N ARG A 195 5.75 1.98 -28.39
CA ARG A 195 6.53 3.13 -28.89
C ARG A 195 6.10 4.45 -28.26
N ALA A 196 4.79 4.62 -28.02
CA ALA A 196 4.23 5.83 -27.42
C ALA A 196 4.44 5.87 -25.90
N THR A 197 4.31 4.74 -25.22
CA THR A 197 4.39 4.63 -23.76
C THR A 197 4.98 3.27 -23.37
N PRO A 198 6.32 3.17 -23.28
CA PRO A 198 7.00 1.93 -22.90
C PRO A 198 6.60 1.48 -21.49
N VAL A 199 6.14 0.24 -21.36
CA VAL A 199 5.58 -0.25 -20.09
C VAL A 199 6.67 -0.86 -19.21
N LYS A 200 7.64 -1.57 -19.82
CA LYS A 200 8.69 -2.28 -19.07
C LYS A 200 9.53 -1.40 -18.14
N PRO A 201 10.00 -0.19 -18.52
CA PRO A 201 10.80 0.65 -17.63
C PRO A 201 10.08 0.98 -16.32
N LEU A 202 8.77 1.26 -16.40
CA LEU A 202 7.95 1.55 -15.23
C LEU A 202 7.78 0.32 -14.33
N LEU A 203 7.56 -0.87 -14.92
CA LEU A 203 7.50 -2.12 -14.14
C LEU A 203 8.83 -2.40 -13.43
N VAL A 204 9.96 -2.19 -14.11
CA VAL A 204 11.30 -2.36 -13.52
C VAL A 204 11.52 -1.42 -12.34
N GLU A 205 11.01 -0.18 -12.40
CA GLU A 205 11.06 0.75 -11.27
C GLU A 205 10.27 0.22 -10.06
N TYR A 206 9.06 -0.30 -10.27
CA TYR A 206 8.28 -0.94 -9.21
C TYR A 206 8.97 -2.18 -8.63
N MET A 207 9.71 -2.93 -9.44
CA MET A 207 10.42 -4.16 -9.05
C MET A 207 11.72 -3.87 -8.28
N LYS A 208 12.33 -2.69 -8.48
CA LYS A 208 13.65 -2.34 -7.95
C LYS A 208 13.70 -2.41 -6.43
N ASN A 209 14.73 -3.07 -5.90
CA ASN A 209 14.97 -3.22 -4.46
C ASN A 209 13.83 -3.90 -3.67
N ARG A 210 13.00 -4.72 -4.36
CA ARG A 210 11.91 -5.49 -3.74
C ARG A 210 12.09 -6.99 -4.01
N LYS A 211 11.57 -7.81 -3.11
CA LYS A 211 11.37 -9.24 -3.35
C LYS A 211 10.23 -9.41 -4.35
N LEU A 212 10.53 -10.10 -5.44
CA LEU A 212 9.57 -10.40 -6.49
C LEU A 212 8.83 -11.68 -6.13
N ILE A 213 7.52 -11.59 -5.93
CA ILE A 213 6.71 -12.72 -5.47
C ILE A 213 5.71 -13.09 -6.55
N THR A 214 5.50 -14.38 -6.75
CA THR A 214 4.35 -14.89 -7.52
C THR A 214 3.86 -16.19 -6.88
N CYS A 215 2.73 -16.72 -7.34
CA CYS A 215 2.19 -17.99 -6.84
C CYS A 215 2.22 -19.09 -7.90
N HIS A 216 1.99 -20.33 -7.50
CA HIS A 216 2.00 -21.49 -8.40
C HIS A 216 0.99 -21.34 -9.54
N ALA A 217 -0.24 -20.87 -9.27
CA ALA A 217 -1.24 -20.66 -10.31
C ALA A 217 -0.79 -19.64 -11.37
N ALA A 218 -0.15 -18.54 -10.95
CA ALA A 218 0.36 -17.52 -11.87
C ALA A 218 1.55 -18.04 -12.67
N LEU A 219 2.54 -18.65 -12.01
CA LEU A 219 3.73 -19.18 -12.66
C LEU A 219 3.39 -20.29 -13.66
N LYS A 220 2.48 -21.20 -13.30
CA LYS A 220 2.01 -22.23 -14.22
C LYS A 220 1.39 -21.59 -15.46
N ASN A 221 0.49 -20.61 -15.28
CA ASN A 221 -0.17 -19.99 -16.43
C ASN A 221 0.79 -19.19 -17.31
N PHE A 222 1.80 -18.55 -16.72
CA PHE A 222 2.86 -17.90 -17.47
C PHE A 222 3.67 -18.89 -18.31
N ARG A 223 4.05 -20.04 -17.74
CA ARG A 223 4.71 -21.12 -18.47
C ARG A 223 3.85 -21.66 -19.61
N ASP A 224 2.56 -21.90 -19.36
CA ASP A 224 1.61 -22.36 -20.39
C ASP A 224 1.55 -21.36 -21.57
N PHE A 225 1.59 -20.04 -21.31
CA PHE A 225 1.64 -19.01 -22.36
C PHE A 225 2.96 -19.00 -23.13
N LEU A 226 4.09 -19.14 -22.44
CA LEU A 226 5.41 -19.20 -23.06
C LEU A 226 5.59 -20.43 -23.94
N GLU A 227 5.05 -21.57 -23.53
CA GLU A 227 5.08 -22.79 -24.33
C GLU A 227 4.26 -22.64 -25.60
N LEU A 228 3.09 -22.01 -25.52
CA LEU A 228 2.19 -21.81 -26.65
C LEU A 228 2.65 -20.71 -27.62
N LEU A 229 3.18 -19.60 -27.11
CA LEU A 229 3.37 -18.36 -27.88
C LEU A 229 4.79 -17.79 -27.82
N GLY A 230 5.64 -18.27 -26.92
CA GLY A 230 6.95 -17.68 -26.65
C GLY A 230 8.01 -18.10 -27.66
N GLY A 231 8.77 -17.12 -28.17
CA GLY A 231 10.00 -17.38 -28.93
C GLY A 231 11.20 -17.69 -28.03
N GLU A 232 12.34 -18.02 -28.65
CA GLU A 232 13.55 -18.43 -27.92
C GLU A 232 14.09 -17.32 -27.00
N LYS A 233 14.08 -16.06 -27.45
CA LYS A 233 14.56 -14.95 -26.61
C LYS A 233 13.57 -14.62 -25.50
N GLU A 234 12.27 -14.72 -25.74
CA GLU A 234 11.24 -14.57 -24.70
C GLU A 234 11.36 -15.66 -23.63
N LYS A 235 11.61 -16.91 -24.05
CA LYS A 235 11.88 -18.03 -23.13
C LYS A 235 13.18 -17.83 -22.34
N GLN A 236 14.23 -17.34 -22.98
CA GLN A 236 15.50 -17.01 -22.29
C GLN A 236 15.28 -15.97 -21.18
N ARG A 237 14.64 -14.84 -21.51
CA ARG A 237 14.30 -13.79 -20.52
C ARG A 237 13.37 -14.32 -19.42
N ALA A 238 12.48 -15.25 -19.75
CA ALA A 238 11.61 -15.89 -18.77
C ALA A 238 12.38 -16.75 -17.77
N SER A 239 13.39 -17.52 -18.21
CA SER A 239 14.25 -18.28 -17.31
C SER A 239 14.96 -17.37 -16.31
N GLU A 240 15.57 -16.28 -16.81
CA GLU A 240 16.22 -15.26 -15.98
C GLU A 240 15.26 -14.62 -14.97
N LEU A 241 14.04 -14.28 -15.40
CA LEU A 241 13.02 -13.73 -14.51
C LEU A 241 12.64 -14.74 -13.42
N ILE A 242 12.33 -15.99 -13.80
CA ILE A 242 11.85 -17.04 -12.89
C ILE A 242 12.88 -17.33 -11.80
N GLU A 243 14.17 -17.32 -12.11
CA GLU A 243 15.25 -17.50 -11.13
C GLU A 243 15.26 -16.42 -10.03
N SER A 244 14.77 -15.22 -10.35
CA SER A 244 14.66 -14.11 -9.39
C SER A 244 13.36 -14.11 -8.57
N LEU A 245 12.38 -14.97 -8.91
CA LEU A 245 11.07 -15.00 -8.27
C LEU A 245 11.07 -15.84 -7.00
N VAL A 246 10.43 -15.32 -5.96
CA VAL A 246 9.95 -16.09 -4.81
C VAL A 246 8.58 -16.65 -5.16
N VAL A 247 8.52 -17.96 -5.43
CA VAL A 247 7.29 -18.65 -5.80
C VAL A 247 6.65 -19.25 -4.55
N VAL A 248 5.41 -18.87 -4.24
CA VAL A 248 4.67 -19.34 -3.06
C VAL A 248 3.52 -20.28 -3.43
N PRO A 249 3.09 -21.17 -2.50
CA PRO A 249 1.82 -21.89 -2.62
C PRO A 249 0.63 -20.96 -2.83
N ASP A 250 -0.42 -21.45 -3.49
CA ASP A 250 -1.66 -20.71 -3.65
C ASP A 250 -2.36 -20.62 -2.28
N CYS A 251 -2.37 -19.43 -1.68
CA CYS A 251 -2.90 -19.17 -0.33
C CYS A 251 -3.95 -18.07 -0.37
N ILE A 252 -5.19 -18.44 -0.67
CA ILE A 252 -6.28 -17.49 -0.92
C ILE A 252 -6.79 -16.90 0.40
N SER A 253 -6.91 -15.57 0.50
CA SER A 253 -7.54 -14.92 1.65
C SER A 253 -9.05 -15.18 1.72
N ASP A 254 -9.62 -15.08 2.92
CA ASP A 254 -11.02 -15.45 3.15
C ASP A 254 -12.01 -14.59 2.36
N LYS A 255 -11.70 -13.30 2.17
CA LYS A 255 -12.54 -12.40 1.35
C LYS A 255 -12.57 -12.84 -0.13
N PHE A 256 -11.46 -13.38 -0.65
CA PHE A 256 -11.40 -13.91 -2.01
C PHE A 256 -12.03 -15.30 -2.13
N LYS A 257 -11.87 -16.17 -1.11
CA LYS A 257 -12.55 -17.48 -1.06
C LYS A 257 -14.08 -17.36 -1.08
N ALA A 258 -14.62 -16.30 -0.47
CA ALA A 258 -16.06 -16.04 -0.43
C ALA A 258 -16.65 -15.55 -1.78
N LEU A 259 -15.82 -15.29 -2.79
CA LEU A 259 -16.30 -14.82 -4.09
C LEU A 259 -17.01 -15.94 -4.86
N LYS A 260 -18.23 -15.65 -5.32
CA LYS A 260 -18.91 -16.50 -6.29
C LYS A 260 -18.23 -16.40 -7.65
N ILE A 261 -17.71 -17.53 -8.13
CA ILE A 261 -17.09 -17.68 -9.46
C ILE A 261 -18.16 -17.49 -10.53
N GLY A 262 -17.83 -16.76 -11.60
CA GLY A 262 -18.73 -16.53 -12.74
C GLY A 262 -18.37 -15.26 -13.53
N GLY A 263 -18.67 -15.28 -14.83
CA GLY A 263 -18.43 -14.16 -15.75
C GLY A 263 -16.96 -13.73 -15.76
N LYS A 264 -16.70 -12.50 -15.27
CA LYS A 264 -15.35 -11.91 -15.20
C LYS A 264 -14.51 -12.41 -14.01
N ILE A 265 -15.11 -13.12 -13.05
CA ILE A 265 -14.43 -13.70 -11.88
C ILE A 265 -14.15 -15.17 -12.18
N LYS A 266 -12.92 -15.47 -12.60
CA LYS A 266 -12.44 -16.83 -12.89
C LYS A 266 -11.70 -17.40 -11.68
N GLU A 267 -11.79 -18.71 -11.49
CA GLU A 267 -11.11 -19.43 -10.39
C GLU A 267 -9.62 -19.11 -10.31
N ARG A 268 -8.93 -19.15 -11.45
CA ARG A 268 -7.50 -18.78 -11.54
C ARG A 268 -7.23 -17.37 -11.01
N SER A 269 -8.04 -16.39 -11.41
CA SER A 269 -7.86 -15.01 -10.96
C SER A 269 -8.16 -14.87 -9.47
N VAL A 270 -9.12 -15.63 -8.93
CA VAL A 270 -9.34 -15.69 -7.47
C VAL A 270 -8.12 -16.24 -6.74
N ALA A 271 -7.49 -17.30 -7.25
CA ALA A 271 -6.28 -17.87 -6.66
C ALA A 271 -5.12 -16.86 -6.64
N ILE A 272 -4.83 -16.21 -7.77
CA ILE A 272 -3.71 -15.27 -7.91
C ILE A 272 -3.93 -14.02 -7.05
N PHE A 273 -5.07 -13.36 -7.20
CA PHE A 273 -5.37 -12.12 -6.46
C PHE A 273 -5.58 -12.39 -4.98
N GLY A 274 -6.22 -13.51 -4.62
CA GLY A 274 -6.39 -13.90 -3.22
C GLY A 274 -5.08 -14.25 -2.53
N THR A 275 -4.09 -14.78 -3.26
CA THR A 275 -2.74 -15.05 -2.72
C THR A 275 -1.96 -13.77 -2.49
N ALA A 276 -1.96 -12.85 -3.47
CA ALA A 276 -1.35 -11.53 -3.29
C ALA A 276 -1.96 -10.76 -2.11
N ASP A 277 -3.27 -10.86 -1.96
CA ASP A 277 -4.02 -10.26 -0.87
C ASP A 277 -3.67 -10.87 0.49
N MET A 278 -3.61 -12.20 0.60
CA MET A 278 -3.19 -12.90 1.81
C MET A 278 -1.80 -12.46 2.28
N LEU A 279 -0.89 -12.21 1.33
CA LEU A 279 0.47 -11.74 1.58
C LEU A 279 0.57 -10.24 1.83
N LYS A 280 -0.52 -9.48 1.64
CA LYS A 280 -0.52 -8.00 1.66
C LYS A 280 0.51 -7.42 0.69
N CYS A 281 0.53 -7.94 -0.54
CA CYS A 281 1.44 -7.46 -1.57
C CYS A 281 0.75 -6.45 -2.48
N PHE A 282 1.47 -5.39 -2.82
CA PHE A 282 1.12 -4.57 -3.98
C PHE A 282 1.32 -5.39 -5.26
N MET A 283 0.31 -5.47 -6.11
CA MET A 283 0.33 -6.28 -7.33
C MET A 283 0.62 -5.45 -8.57
N LEU A 284 1.38 -6.01 -9.51
CA LEU A 284 1.43 -5.55 -10.89
C LEU A 284 0.52 -6.46 -11.73
N THR A 285 -0.38 -5.88 -12.54
CA THR A 285 -1.29 -6.64 -13.42
C THR A 285 -1.88 -5.76 -14.53
N SER A 286 -2.34 -6.36 -15.64
CA SER A 286 -3.21 -5.70 -16.62
C SER A 286 -4.68 -6.15 -16.52
N ASN A 287 -5.05 -6.99 -15.55
CA ASN A 287 -6.41 -7.54 -15.44
C ASN A 287 -7.37 -6.58 -14.70
N GLU A 288 -7.55 -5.39 -15.28
CA GLU A 288 -8.47 -4.37 -14.76
C GLU A 288 -9.92 -4.88 -14.68
N SER A 289 -10.30 -5.78 -15.59
CA SER A 289 -11.64 -6.36 -15.63
C SER A 289 -11.99 -7.14 -14.37
N PHE A 290 -11.02 -7.88 -13.82
CA PHE A 290 -11.18 -8.63 -12.58
C PHE A 290 -11.19 -7.69 -11.37
N ILE A 291 -10.27 -6.71 -11.33
CA ILE A 291 -10.22 -5.68 -10.27
C ILE A 291 -11.57 -4.96 -10.15
N ARG A 292 -12.15 -4.51 -11.26
CA ARG A 292 -13.48 -3.88 -11.26
C ARG A 292 -14.58 -4.82 -10.78
N ALA A 293 -14.51 -6.10 -11.15
CA ALA A 293 -15.52 -7.09 -10.78
C ALA A 293 -15.52 -7.40 -9.26
N VAL A 294 -14.34 -7.43 -8.62
CA VAL A 294 -14.22 -7.63 -7.17
C VAL A 294 -14.49 -6.35 -6.39
N ALA A 295 -14.13 -5.18 -6.93
CA ALA A 295 -14.49 -3.87 -6.35
C ALA A 295 -16.00 -3.68 -6.26
N ALA A 296 -16.75 -4.13 -7.27
CA ALA A 296 -18.22 -4.14 -7.23
C ALA A 296 -18.82 -5.02 -6.10
N ARG A 297 -17.99 -5.89 -5.48
CA ARG A 297 -18.34 -6.74 -4.32
C ARG A 297 -17.74 -6.24 -3.01
N GLY A 298 -17.21 -5.00 -2.99
CA GLY A 298 -16.62 -4.39 -1.81
C GLY A 298 -15.20 -4.83 -1.49
N ILE A 299 -14.52 -5.52 -2.41
CA ILE A 299 -13.12 -5.93 -2.23
C ILE A 299 -12.22 -4.95 -2.99
N THR A 300 -11.42 -4.20 -2.24
CA THR A 300 -10.34 -3.38 -2.80
C THR A 300 -9.12 -4.24 -3.10
N VAL A 301 -8.47 -3.96 -4.22
CA VAL A 301 -7.19 -4.59 -4.61
C VAL A 301 -6.13 -3.51 -4.73
N SER A 302 -5.02 -3.72 -4.04
CA SER A 302 -3.83 -2.90 -4.10
C SER A 302 -2.97 -3.29 -5.30
N ALA A 303 -3.15 -2.60 -6.43
CA ALA A 303 -2.43 -2.91 -7.66
C ALA A 303 -2.06 -1.68 -8.50
N PHE A 304 -0.93 -1.77 -9.21
CA PHE A 304 -0.65 -0.95 -10.37
C PHE A 304 -1.20 -1.66 -11.62
N VAL A 305 -2.16 -1.01 -12.27
CA VAL A 305 -2.77 -1.52 -13.51
C VAL A 305 -2.01 -0.98 -14.70
N HIS A 306 -1.26 -1.84 -15.37
CA HIS A 306 -0.51 -1.48 -16.57
C HIS A 306 -1.27 -1.85 -17.84
N GLN A 307 -0.92 -1.22 -18.97
CA GLN A 307 -1.39 -1.65 -20.28
C GLN A 307 -0.85 -3.05 -20.60
N SER A 308 -1.65 -3.87 -21.28
CA SER A 308 -1.24 -5.23 -21.66
C SER A 308 -0.35 -5.23 -22.90
N ARG A 309 0.57 -6.19 -22.97
CA ARG A 309 1.34 -6.53 -24.16
C ARG A 309 1.36 -8.05 -24.32
N ALA A 310 1.38 -8.54 -25.55
CA ALA A 310 1.46 -9.96 -25.84
C ALA A 310 2.91 -10.41 -26.04
N LEU A 311 3.17 -11.71 -25.92
CA LEU A 311 4.37 -12.33 -26.48
C LEU A 311 4.29 -12.23 -28.00
N SER A 312 5.35 -11.78 -28.65
CA SER A 312 5.32 -11.37 -30.06
C SER A 312 6.45 -11.95 -30.91
N GLU A 313 7.42 -12.64 -30.32
CA GLU A 313 8.59 -13.13 -31.04
C GLU A 313 8.23 -14.15 -32.12
N LEU A 314 7.46 -15.19 -31.78
CA LEU A 314 7.05 -16.21 -32.75
C LEU A 314 6.27 -15.60 -33.91
N LYS A 315 5.28 -14.74 -33.59
CA LYS A 315 4.46 -14.08 -34.60
C LYS A 315 5.30 -13.21 -35.54
N ARG A 316 6.27 -12.49 -35.00
CA ARG A 316 7.23 -11.69 -35.78
C ARG A 316 8.08 -12.57 -36.70
N LEU A 317 8.54 -13.73 -36.23
CA LEU A 317 9.34 -14.65 -37.04
C LEU A 317 8.51 -15.30 -38.16
N GLU A 318 7.29 -15.74 -37.86
CA GLU A 318 6.35 -16.28 -38.84
C GLU A 318 6.05 -15.26 -39.96
N GLU A 319 5.73 -14.01 -39.60
CA GLU A 319 5.42 -12.98 -40.60
C GLU A 319 6.64 -12.61 -41.45
N LYS A 320 7.83 -12.56 -40.86
CA LYS A 320 9.08 -12.35 -41.62
C LYS A 320 9.37 -13.48 -42.61
N GLN A 321 9.13 -14.73 -42.25
CA GLN A 321 9.33 -15.87 -43.15
C GLN A 321 8.34 -15.83 -44.32
N ASN A 322 7.09 -15.44 -44.04
CA ASN A 322 6.05 -15.29 -45.07
C ASN A 322 6.30 -14.11 -46.02
N GLU A 323 7.08 -13.11 -45.63
CA GLU A 323 7.49 -12.00 -46.51
C GLU A 323 8.71 -12.32 -47.37
N ALA A 324 9.50 -13.32 -46.96
CA ALA A 324 10.69 -13.77 -47.68
C ALA A 324 10.42 -14.93 -48.67
N SER A 325 9.19 -15.48 -48.65
CA SER A 325 8.73 -16.57 -49.53
C SER A 325 7.85 -16.05 -50.66
#